data_AF-A0AAW6D2A8-F1
#
_entry.id   AF-A0AAW6D2A8-F1
#
_cell.length_a   1.000
_cell.length_b   1.000
_cell.length_c   1.000
_cell.angle_alpha   90.00
_cell.angle_beta   90.00
_cell.angle_gamma   90.00
#
_symmetry.space_group_name_H-M   'P 1'
#
loop_
_entity.id
_entity.type
_entity.pdbx_description
1 polymer ?
#
loop_
_entity_poly.entity_id
_entity_poly.type
_entity_poly.pdbx_seq_one_letter_code
_entity_poly.pdbx_strand_id
1 'polypeptide(L)'
;MDIELYFEDKSFIEQNFELKEFNLISTSYIKDYPILYILYRDKSEAYIGQTTNARNRMKNHLKNPVRRKLKRVLLIGHDKFNQSATYNIETNLINYFLADGIFKLQNKSQVSSNQVIHNYYQKQYYNEEVFQKLWDKLRQKGLARNSSDVIQNKDVYKLSPFHQLSDSQYGVKEQIIDYCRRNLKKLKEGEHKVFLVKGEAGTGKSVVLSSLYNDLCNLSSDKDEGDKESGLYKTVNRLLVNHSEVLKTYQTMSKSLP
;
A
#
# COMPACT_ATOMS: atom_id res chain seq x y z
N MET A 1 -2.15 -21.88 20.27
CA MET A 1 -3.25 -20.97 20.64
C MET A 1 -3.90 -20.55 19.33
N ASP A 2 -5.19 -20.81 19.14
CA ASP A 2 -5.85 -20.46 17.88
C ASP A 2 -5.93 -18.94 17.73
N ILE A 3 -5.45 -18.45 16.60
CA ILE A 3 -5.57 -17.03 16.20
C ILE A 3 -7.01 -16.79 15.79
N GLU A 4 -7.76 -16.09 16.64
CA GLU A 4 -9.13 -15.72 16.39
C GLU A 4 -9.20 -14.28 15.84
N LEU A 5 -9.42 -14.18 14.52
CA LEU A 5 -9.66 -12.91 13.86
C LEU A 5 -11.16 -12.61 13.85
N TYR A 6 -11.52 -11.42 14.32
CA TYR A 6 -12.89 -10.94 14.28
C TYR A 6 -13.17 -10.27 12.93
N PHE A 7 -14.25 -10.68 12.26
CA PHE A 7 -14.69 -10.12 10.98
C PHE A 7 -16.14 -9.64 11.10
N GLU A 8 -16.40 -8.39 10.76
CA GLU A 8 -17.74 -7.82 10.73
C GLU A 8 -18.00 -7.13 9.40
N ASP A 9 -19.02 -7.61 8.67
CA ASP A 9 -19.37 -7.14 7.33
C ASP A 9 -20.65 -6.31 7.40
N LYS A 10 -20.60 -5.05 6.94
CA LYS A 10 -21.74 -4.13 6.96
C LYS A 10 -21.93 -3.45 5.60
N SER A 11 -23.18 -3.07 5.35
CA SER A 11 -23.55 -2.21 4.22
C SER A 11 -23.10 -0.77 4.49
N PHE A 12 -22.27 -0.22 3.61
CA PHE A 12 -21.82 1.17 3.60
C PHE A 12 -22.73 2.00 2.67
N ILE A 13 -24.02 2.15 3.01
CA ILE A 13 -25.03 2.81 2.15
C ILE A 13 -25.34 4.24 2.65
N GLU A 14 -25.46 5.18 1.69
CA GLU A 14 -25.66 6.63 1.85
C GLU A 14 -26.82 7.07 2.77
N GLN A 15 -27.86 6.25 2.97
CA GLN A 15 -29.05 6.67 3.74
C GLN A 15 -29.16 6.00 5.12
N ASN A 16 -28.45 4.89 5.37
CA ASN A 16 -28.60 4.08 6.59
C ASN A 16 -27.28 3.60 7.20
N PHE A 17 -26.14 4.25 6.92
CA PHE A 17 -24.99 4.13 7.82
C PHE A 17 -25.30 4.91 9.11
N GLU A 18 -26.36 4.51 9.82
CA GLU A 18 -26.73 5.10 11.08
C GLU A 18 -25.55 4.89 12.03
N LEU A 19 -25.07 5.98 12.64
CA LEU A 19 -24.05 5.92 13.70
C LEU A 19 -24.42 4.94 14.83
N LYS A 20 -25.69 4.53 14.92
CA LYS A 20 -26.18 3.44 15.77
C LYS A 20 -25.63 2.06 15.41
N GLU A 21 -25.44 1.72 14.13
CA GLU A 21 -24.83 0.43 13.73
C GLU A 21 -23.38 0.31 14.19
N PHE A 22 -22.65 1.43 14.35
CA PHE A 22 -21.31 1.44 14.93
C PHE A 22 -21.32 1.38 16.45
N ASN A 23 -22.34 1.95 17.11
CA ASN A 23 -22.51 1.85 18.55
C ASN A 23 -22.84 0.41 19.00
N LEU A 24 -23.50 -0.36 18.12
CA LEU A 24 -23.80 -1.78 18.30
C LEU A 24 -22.59 -2.70 18.08
N ILE A 25 -21.47 -2.18 17.57
CA ILE A 25 -20.20 -2.90 17.55
C ILE A 25 -19.67 -2.90 18.97
N SER A 26 -20.13 -3.86 19.75
CA SER A 26 -19.84 -4.01 21.18
C SER A 26 -18.61 -4.87 21.45
N THR A 27 -17.92 -5.36 20.41
CA THR A 27 -16.73 -6.18 20.60
C THR A 27 -15.55 -5.29 21.04
N SER A 28 -14.95 -5.61 22.18
CA SER A 28 -13.73 -4.95 22.70
C SER A 28 -12.62 -4.89 21.64
N TYR A 29 -12.54 -5.91 20.78
CA TYR A 29 -11.63 -5.99 19.64
C TYR A 29 -11.70 -4.84 18.63
N ILE A 30 -12.85 -4.16 18.52
CA ILE A 30 -13.01 -3.00 17.61
C ILE A 30 -12.96 -1.66 18.34
N LYS A 31 -13.26 -1.64 19.65
CA LYS A 31 -13.25 -0.42 20.46
C LYS A 31 -11.89 -0.12 21.07
N ASP A 32 -11.18 -1.15 21.52
CA ASP A 32 -10.02 -1.00 22.40
C ASP A 32 -8.68 -1.19 21.66
N TYR A 33 -8.74 -1.70 20.42
CA TYR A 33 -7.56 -1.98 19.60
C TYR A 33 -7.62 -1.28 18.24
N PRO A 34 -6.46 -0.97 17.63
CA PRO A 34 -6.40 -0.60 16.22
C PRO A 34 -7.03 -1.69 15.36
N ILE A 35 -7.80 -1.30 14.35
CA ILE A 35 -8.45 -2.22 13.43
C ILE A 35 -7.96 -2.04 12.00
N LEU A 36 -8.19 -3.08 11.20
CA LEU A 36 -8.11 -3.03 9.74
C LEU A 36 -9.53 -2.95 9.17
N TYR A 37 -9.67 -2.39 7.99
CA TYR A 37 -10.93 -2.42 7.27
C TYR A 37 -10.73 -2.41 5.75
N ILE A 38 -11.71 -2.97 5.05
CA ILE A 38 -11.80 -2.99 3.59
C ILE A 38 -13.14 -2.39 3.19
N LEU A 39 -13.13 -1.24 2.53
CA LEU A 39 -14.31 -0.70 1.85
C LEU A 39 -14.32 -1.24 0.42
N TYR A 40 -15.46 -1.71 -0.08
CA TYR A 40 -15.52 -2.27 -1.44
C TYR A 40 -16.90 -2.16 -2.09
N ARG A 41 -16.94 -2.29 -3.42
CA ARG A 41 -18.18 -2.39 -4.21
C ARG A 41 -18.09 -3.53 -5.22
N ASP A 42 -18.98 -4.52 -5.08
CA ASP A 42 -19.30 -5.56 -6.08
C ASP A 42 -18.07 -6.17 -6.80
N LYS A 43 -16.96 -6.34 -6.05
CA LYS A 43 -15.66 -6.83 -6.55
C LYS A 43 -14.94 -5.96 -7.61
N SER A 44 -15.34 -4.70 -7.80
CA SER A 44 -14.75 -3.79 -8.79
C SER A 44 -13.67 -2.88 -8.20
N GLU A 45 -13.99 -2.21 -7.10
CA GLU A 45 -13.11 -1.24 -6.42
C GLU A 45 -13.04 -1.53 -4.94
N ALA A 46 -11.86 -1.27 -4.35
CA ALA A 46 -11.68 -1.38 -2.91
C ALA A 46 -10.75 -0.28 -2.36
N TYR A 47 -10.89 -0.02 -1.06
CA TYR A 47 -10.01 0.81 -0.26
C TYR A 47 -9.65 0.01 0.98
N ILE A 48 -8.36 -0.11 1.28
CA ILE A 48 -7.85 -0.84 2.44
C ILE A 48 -7.31 0.19 3.43
N GLY A 49 -7.59 0.06 4.71
CA GLY A 49 -7.08 1.00 5.70
C GLY A 49 -6.94 0.41 7.09
N GLN A 50 -6.13 1.06 7.92
CA GLN A 50 -6.15 0.87 9.37
C GLN A 50 -6.66 2.13 10.10
N THR A 51 -7.16 1.94 11.32
CA THR A 51 -7.52 3.07 12.19
C THR A 51 -7.66 2.65 13.66
N THR A 52 -7.37 3.58 14.58
CA THR A 52 -7.73 3.48 16.00
C THR A 52 -9.09 4.09 16.31
N ASN A 53 -9.71 4.80 15.36
CA ASN A 53 -11.01 5.44 15.55
C ASN A 53 -11.90 5.16 14.33
N ALA A 54 -12.44 3.95 14.32
CA ALA A 54 -13.26 3.43 13.25
C ALA A 54 -14.46 4.32 12.93
N ARG A 55 -15.14 4.86 13.95
CA ARG A 55 -16.29 5.77 13.80
C ARG A 55 -15.93 7.04 13.03
N ASN A 56 -14.90 7.77 13.48
CA ASN A 56 -14.48 9.01 12.82
C ASN A 56 -13.93 8.73 11.42
N ARG A 57 -13.21 7.62 11.27
CA ARG A 57 -12.66 7.20 9.97
C ARG A 57 -13.77 6.95 8.95
N MET A 58 -14.80 6.18 9.30
CA MET A 58 -15.93 5.90 8.42
C MET A 58 -16.72 7.16 8.07
N LYS A 59 -16.94 8.05 9.05
CA LYS A 59 -17.56 9.36 8.80
C LYS A 59 -16.77 10.19 7.77
N ASN A 60 -15.44 10.17 7.86
CA ASN A 60 -14.59 10.86 6.89
C ASN A 60 -14.65 10.23 5.49
N HIS A 61 -14.78 8.90 5.41
CA HIS A 61 -14.97 8.21 4.13
C HIS A 61 -16.31 8.57 3.46
N LEU A 62 -17.40 8.68 4.22
CA LEU A 62 -18.72 9.09 3.70
C LEU A 62 -18.73 10.52 3.14
N LYS A 63 -17.86 11.40 3.64
CA LYS A 63 -17.70 12.77 3.11
C LYS A 63 -16.93 12.81 1.79
N ASN A 64 -16.17 11.77 1.45
CA ASN A 64 -15.37 11.74 0.24
C ASN A 64 -16.21 11.19 -0.94
N PRO A 65 -16.44 11.97 -2.01
CA PRO A 65 -17.35 11.58 -3.11
C PRO A 65 -16.87 10.37 -3.92
N VAL A 66 -15.57 10.08 -3.92
CA VAL A 66 -15.00 8.88 -4.56
C VAL A 66 -15.25 7.66 -3.67
N ARG A 67 -14.96 7.78 -2.37
CA ARG A 67 -15.03 6.66 -1.42
C ARG A 67 -16.47 6.29 -1.04
N ARG A 68 -17.39 7.25 -1.08
CA ARG A 68 -18.83 7.03 -0.84
C ARG A 68 -19.48 6.04 -1.83
N LYS A 69 -18.85 5.80 -2.99
CA LYS A 69 -19.30 4.80 -3.97
C LYS A 69 -19.03 3.36 -3.51
N LEU A 70 -18.15 3.14 -2.53
CA LEU A 70 -17.87 1.82 -1.96
C LEU A 70 -19.03 1.46 -1.02
N LYS A 71 -19.77 0.39 -1.34
CA LYS A 71 -21.07 0.10 -0.70
C LYS A 71 -21.00 -0.86 0.48
N ARG A 72 -19.83 -1.42 0.76
CA ARG A 72 -19.63 -2.41 1.84
C ARG A 72 -18.38 -2.07 2.62
N VAL A 73 -18.41 -2.38 3.91
CA VAL A 73 -17.26 -2.32 4.81
C VAL A 73 -17.07 -3.67 5.48
N LEU A 74 -15.87 -4.22 5.42
CA LEU A 74 -15.43 -5.34 6.23
C LEU A 74 -14.47 -4.81 7.29
N LEU A 75 -14.86 -4.87 8.56
CA LEU A 75 -14.01 -4.56 9.71
C LEU A 75 -13.31 -5.82 10.18
N ILE A 76 -12.02 -5.69 10.53
CA ILE A 76 -11.15 -6.79 10.92
C ILE A 76 -10.45 -6.39 12.22
N GLY A 77 -10.71 -7.13 13.30
CA GLY A 77 -10.17 -6.87 14.63
C GLY A 77 -9.44 -8.10 15.22
N HIS A 78 -8.55 -7.85 16.17
CA HIS A 78 -7.81 -8.85 16.95
C HIS A 78 -7.27 -8.19 18.23
N ASP A 79 -7.28 -8.88 19.37
CA ASP A 79 -6.80 -8.35 20.68
C ASP A 79 -5.32 -8.01 20.70
N LYS A 80 -4.50 -8.70 19.91
CA LYS A 80 -3.07 -8.40 19.78
C LYS A 80 -2.79 -7.28 18.79
N PHE A 81 -3.78 -6.66 18.14
CA PHE A 81 -3.47 -5.58 17.21
C PHE A 81 -2.89 -4.37 17.93
N ASN A 82 -1.79 -3.87 17.36
CA ASN A 82 -1.15 -2.61 17.70
C ASN A 82 -0.91 -1.84 16.40
N GLN A 83 -0.62 -0.53 16.47
CA GLN A 83 -0.53 0.31 15.28
C GLN A 83 0.55 -0.16 14.29
N SER A 84 1.70 -0.62 14.78
CA SER A 84 2.77 -1.15 13.94
C SER A 84 2.32 -2.42 13.20
N ALA A 85 1.59 -3.31 13.89
CA ALA A 85 1.04 -4.52 13.30
C ALA A 85 -0.04 -4.24 12.25
N THR A 86 -1.01 -3.36 12.55
CA THR A 86 -2.07 -3.03 11.60
C THR A 86 -1.53 -2.27 10.39
N TYR A 87 -0.52 -1.42 10.58
CA TYR A 87 0.16 -0.75 9.48
C TYR A 87 0.90 -1.74 8.54
N ASN A 88 1.64 -2.70 9.12
CA ASN A 88 2.28 -3.76 8.34
C ASN A 88 1.24 -4.58 7.58
N ILE A 89 0.19 -5.05 8.27
CA ILE A 89 -0.87 -5.85 7.64
C ILE A 89 -1.60 -5.08 6.54
N GLU A 90 -1.89 -3.78 6.74
CA GLU A 90 -2.47 -2.92 5.69
C GLU A 90 -1.59 -2.91 4.44
N THR A 91 -0.28 -2.71 4.61
CA THR A 91 0.69 -2.69 3.51
C THR A 91 0.72 -4.03 2.78
N ASN A 92 0.75 -5.15 3.53
CA ASN A 92 0.71 -6.48 2.95
C ASN A 92 -0.61 -6.73 2.20
N LEU A 93 -1.76 -6.32 2.75
CA LEU A 93 -3.05 -6.43 2.07
C LEU A 93 -3.04 -5.64 0.76
N ILE A 94 -2.55 -4.40 0.74
CA ILE A 94 -2.46 -3.60 -0.49
C ILE A 94 -1.62 -4.34 -1.54
N ASN A 95 -0.44 -4.84 -1.17
CA ASN A 95 0.43 -5.62 -2.07
C ASN A 95 -0.27 -6.88 -2.61
N TYR A 96 -0.95 -7.62 -1.75
CA TYR A 96 -1.64 -8.84 -2.13
C TYR A 96 -2.84 -8.56 -3.04
N PHE A 97 -3.67 -7.57 -2.74
CA PHE A 97 -4.83 -7.21 -3.57
C PHE A 97 -4.40 -6.69 -4.95
N LEU A 98 -3.33 -5.91 -5.04
CA LEU A 98 -2.77 -5.46 -6.33
C LEU A 98 -2.33 -6.65 -7.20
N ALA A 99 -1.64 -7.61 -6.59
CA ALA A 99 -1.19 -8.81 -7.29
C ALA A 99 -2.33 -9.80 -7.58
N ASP A 100 -3.38 -9.85 -6.74
CA ASP A 100 -4.54 -10.72 -6.95
C ASP A 100 -5.37 -10.25 -8.14
N GLY A 101 -5.50 -8.93 -8.31
CA GLY A 101 -6.08 -8.28 -9.47
C GLY A 101 -7.60 -8.30 -9.53
N ILE A 102 -8.29 -8.77 -8.47
CA ILE A 102 -9.76 -8.70 -8.39
C ILE A 102 -10.23 -7.26 -8.29
N PHE A 103 -9.57 -6.46 -7.44
CA PHE A 103 -10.01 -5.11 -7.12
C PHE A 103 -9.09 -4.04 -7.70
N LYS A 104 -9.69 -2.97 -8.21
CA LYS A 104 -8.98 -1.70 -8.42
C LYS A 104 -8.90 -0.94 -7.09
N LEU A 105 -7.72 -0.89 -6.49
CA LEU A 105 -7.53 -0.17 -5.22
C LEU A 105 -7.60 1.36 -5.37
N GLN A 106 -8.13 2.06 -4.37
CA GLN A 106 -8.23 3.53 -4.34
C GLN A 106 -7.07 4.22 -3.59
N ASN A 107 -6.39 3.55 -2.66
CA ASN A 107 -5.37 4.16 -1.78
C ASN A 107 -3.93 3.75 -2.07
N LYS A 108 -3.66 3.47 -3.34
CA LYS A 108 -2.33 3.12 -3.84
C LYS A 108 -1.27 4.19 -3.51
N SER A 109 -1.63 5.47 -3.41
CA SER A 109 -0.70 6.57 -3.08
C SER A 109 -0.55 6.86 -1.57
N GLN A 110 -1.11 6.05 -0.67
CA GLN A 110 -1.00 6.32 0.78
C GLN A 110 0.12 5.53 1.46
N VAL A 111 0.72 4.56 0.75
CA VAL A 111 1.88 3.80 1.21
C VAL A 111 3.20 4.49 0.80
N SER A 112 3.13 5.60 0.07
CA SER A 112 4.27 6.29 -0.55
C SER A 112 4.90 7.41 0.30
N SER A 113 4.58 7.53 1.58
CA SER A 113 5.30 8.45 2.47
C SER A 113 6.33 7.70 3.29
N ASN A 114 7.59 7.61 2.82
CA ASN A 114 8.82 7.34 3.58
C ASN A 114 8.83 6.21 4.63
N GLN A 115 7.90 5.26 4.59
CA GLN A 115 7.67 4.34 5.70
C GLN A 115 8.36 3.01 5.45
N VAL A 116 9.64 2.95 5.81
CA VAL A 116 10.28 1.68 6.14
C VAL A 116 9.48 1.06 7.27
N ILE A 117 8.88 -0.12 7.05
CA ILE A 117 8.30 -0.89 8.16
C ILE A 117 9.47 -1.42 8.99
N HIS A 118 9.95 -0.62 9.93
CA HIS A 118 10.97 -1.00 10.88
C HIS A 118 10.55 -2.28 11.62
N ASN A 119 11.52 -2.97 12.20
CA ASN A 119 11.20 -4.11 13.04
C ASN A 119 10.31 -3.67 14.21
N TYR A 120 9.37 -4.51 14.60
CA TYR A 120 8.48 -4.25 15.71
C TYR A 120 8.15 -5.56 16.43
N TYR A 121 7.61 -5.43 17.64
CA TYR A 121 7.32 -6.57 18.49
C TYR A 121 6.44 -7.61 17.76
N GLN A 122 6.92 -8.86 17.72
CA GLN A 122 6.24 -10.00 17.09
C GLN A 122 5.93 -9.84 15.58
N LYS A 123 6.70 -9.03 14.83
CA LYS A 123 6.52 -8.86 13.37
C LYS A 123 6.40 -10.18 12.61
N GLN A 124 7.22 -11.17 12.95
CA GLN A 124 7.18 -12.51 12.34
C GLN A 124 5.81 -13.20 12.53
N TYR A 125 5.29 -13.23 13.76
CA TYR A 125 3.96 -13.78 14.08
C TYR A 125 2.85 -13.12 13.25
N TYR A 126 2.87 -11.79 13.09
CA TYR A 126 1.86 -11.12 12.26
C TYR A 126 1.98 -11.46 10.77
N ASN A 127 3.20 -11.62 10.24
CA ASN A 127 3.42 -11.92 8.83
C ASN A 127 3.16 -13.39 8.47
N GLU A 128 3.61 -14.31 9.32
CA GLU A 128 3.62 -15.74 9.03
C GLU A 128 2.35 -16.45 9.51
N GLU A 129 1.71 -15.96 10.58
CA GLU A 129 0.52 -16.62 11.13
C GLU A 129 -0.75 -15.79 10.93
N VAL A 130 -0.77 -14.55 11.44
CA VAL A 130 -1.99 -13.71 11.43
C VAL A 130 -2.38 -13.34 10.01
N PHE A 131 -1.41 -12.88 9.20
CA PHE A 131 -1.67 -12.46 7.83
C PHE A 131 -2.11 -13.61 6.93
N GLN A 132 -1.53 -14.81 7.08
CA GLN A 132 -1.93 -15.98 6.29
C GLN A 132 -3.38 -16.37 6.59
N LYS A 133 -3.75 -16.43 7.87
CA LYS A 133 -5.16 -16.70 8.27
C LYS A 133 -6.11 -15.63 7.78
N LEU A 134 -5.70 -14.36 7.86
CA LEU A 134 -6.48 -13.24 7.33
C LEU A 134 -6.71 -13.39 5.82
N TRP A 135 -5.65 -13.65 5.05
CA TRP A 135 -5.73 -13.82 3.61
C TRP A 135 -6.65 -14.98 3.23
N ASP A 136 -6.52 -16.12 3.91
CA ASP A 136 -7.38 -17.29 3.69
C ASP A 136 -8.85 -17.02 3.97
N LYS A 137 -9.16 -16.27 5.03
CA LYS A 137 -10.53 -15.84 5.33
C LYS A 137 -11.08 -14.89 4.25
N LEU A 138 -10.25 -13.99 3.70
CA LEU A 138 -10.63 -13.13 2.59
C LEU A 138 -10.90 -13.94 1.31
N ARG A 139 -10.12 -15.00 1.05
CA ARG A 139 -10.37 -15.95 -0.05
C ARG A 139 -11.69 -16.69 0.15
N GLN A 140 -11.95 -17.21 1.34
CA GLN A 140 -13.21 -17.91 1.68
C GLN A 140 -14.43 -16.98 1.51
N LYS A 141 -14.30 -15.69 1.82
CA LYS A 141 -15.32 -14.66 1.58
C LYS A 141 -15.43 -14.22 0.12
N GLY A 142 -14.59 -14.74 -0.78
CA GLY A 142 -14.57 -14.40 -2.20
C GLY A 142 -14.04 -13.00 -2.50
N LEU A 143 -13.33 -12.36 -1.56
CA LEU A 143 -12.66 -11.06 -1.73
C LEU A 143 -11.23 -11.21 -2.27
N ALA A 144 -10.71 -12.44 -2.32
CA ALA A 144 -9.45 -12.79 -2.94
C ALA A 144 -9.61 -14.12 -3.69
N ARG A 145 -8.75 -14.38 -4.68
CA ARG A 145 -8.80 -15.65 -5.45
C ARG A 145 -7.54 -16.49 -5.26
N ASN A 146 -6.38 -15.89 -5.41
CA ASN A 146 -5.13 -16.63 -5.50
C ASN A 146 -4.54 -16.88 -4.09
N SER A 147 -3.92 -18.04 -3.87
CA SER A 147 -3.22 -18.34 -2.61
C SER A 147 -2.02 -17.42 -2.41
N SER A 148 -1.52 -17.33 -1.18
CA SER A 148 -0.34 -16.54 -0.85
C SER A 148 0.86 -16.91 -1.72
N ASP A 149 1.11 -18.20 -1.96
CA ASP A 149 2.24 -18.66 -2.79
C ASP A 149 2.12 -18.19 -4.24
N VAL A 150 0.91 -18.23 -4.80
CA VAL A 150 0.65 -17.74 -6.16
C VAL A 150 0.85 -16.23 -6.22
N ILE A 151 0.37 -15.50 -5.22
CA ILE A 151 0.54 -14.05 -5.14
C ILE A 151 2.01 -13.66 -5.06
N GLN A 152 2.77 -14.27 -4.14
CA GLN A 152 4.18 -13.95 -3.92
C GLN A 152 5.05 -14.23 -5.14
N ASN A 153 4.64 -15.19 -5.98
CA ASN A 153 5.36 -15.53 -7.20
C ASN A 153 5.08 -14.60 -8.39
N LYS A 154 4.01 -13.79 -8.37
CA LYS A 154 3.68 -12.86 -9.45
C LYS A 154 4.67 -11.70 -9.52
N ASP A 155 5.01 -11.29 -10.74
CA ASP A 155 5.91 -10.15 -10.97
C ASP A 155 5.33 -8.85 -10.43
N VAL A 156 4.01 -8.66 -10.51
CA VAL A 156 3.31 -7.49 -9.94
C VAL A 156 3.53 -7.38 -8.42
N TYR A 157 3.60 -8.52 -7.71
CA TYR A 157 3.90 -8.54 -6.28
C TYR A 157 5.38 -8.26 -6.02
N LYS A 158 6.27 -8.99 -6.70
CA LYS A 158 7.73 -8.89 -6.55
C LYS A 158 8.25 -7.49 -6.87
N LEU A 159 7.66 -6.83 -7.86
CA LEU A 159 8.05 -5.49 -8.30
C LEU A 159 7.18 -4.39 -7.70
N SER A 160 6.22 -4.69 -6.82
CA SER A 160 5.38 -3.67 -6.21
C SER A 160 6.23 -2.54 -5.60
N PRO A 161 5.92 -1.25 -5.88
CA PRO A 161 6.67 -0.14 -5.29
C PRO A 161 6.51 -0.07 -3.76
N PHE A 162 5.51 -0.78 -3.21
CA PHE A 162 5.25 -0.89 -1.77
C PHE A 162 5.85 -2.16 -1.16
N HIS A 163 6.67 -2.90 -1.91
CA HIS A 163 7.44 -4.01 -1.35
C HIS A 163 8.50 -3.44 -0.40
N GLN A 164 8.70 -4.10 0.74
CA GLN A 164 9.69 -3.65 1.70
C GLN A 164 11.11 -3.81 1.11
N LEU A 165 11.83 -2.70 1.04
CA LEU A 165 13.26 -2.71 0.69
C LEU A 165 14.08 -3.17 1.90
N SER A 166 15.16 -3.90 1.64
CA SER A 166 16.23 -4.09 2.64
C SER A 166 16.94 -2.77 2.95
N ASP A 167 17.64 -2.69 4.08
CA ASP A 167 18.34 -1.46 4.49
C ASP A 167 19.35 -0.97 3.44
N SER A 168 20.04 -1.89 2.76
CA SER A 168 20.98 -1.55 1.69
C SER A 168 20.27 -1.01 0.45
N GLN A 169 19.17 -1.63 0.03
CA GLN A 169 18.34 -1.18 -1.09
C GLN A 169 17.70 0.19 -0.80
N TYR A 170 17.23 0.38 0.43
CA TYR A 170 16.70 1.66 0.91
C TYR A 170 17.78 2.74 0.89
N GLY A 171 18.98 2.45 1.43
CA GLY A 171 20.11 3.38 1.39
C GLY A 171 20.50 3.79 -0.02
N VAL A 172 20.51 2.87 -0.98
CA VAL A 172 20.75 3.18 -2.41
C VAL A 172 19.66 4.10 -2.96
N LYS A 173 18.38 3.85 -2.63
CA LYS A 173 17.27 4.70 -3.06
C LYS A 173 17.43 6.15 -2.56
N GLU A 174 17.70 6.33 -1.27
CA GLU A 174 17.89 7.66 -0.67
C GLU A 174 19.09 8.39 -1.29
N GLN A 175 20.21 7.69 -1.53
CA GLN A 175 21.37 8.27 -2.21
C GLN A 175 21.04 8.80 -3.61
N ILE A 176 20.19 8.10 -4.36
CA ILE A 176 19.75 8.53 -5.69
C ILE A 176 18.85 9.75 -5.60
N ILE A 177 17.86 9.76 -4.68
CA ILE A 177 16.97 10.91 -4.48
C ILE A 177 17.79 12.16 -4.10
N ASP A 178 18.73 12.02 -3.17
CA ASP A 178 19.61 13.12 -2.76
C ASP A 178 20.56 13.57 -3.86
N TYR A 179 21.04 12.65 -4.69
CA TYR A 179 21.80 12.99 -5.89
C TYR A 179 20.96 13.83 -6.85
N CYS A 180 19.71 13.43 -7.12
CA CYS A 180 18.80 14.19 -7.98
C CYS A 180 18.53 15.59 -7.40
N ARG A 181 18.18 15.70 -6.11
CA ARG A 181 17.92 16.99 -5.43
C ARG A 181 19.08 17.97 -5.55
N ARG A 182 20.32 17.50 -5.34
CA ARG A 182 21.53 18.34 -5.38
C ARG A 182 21.93 18.77 -6.79
N ASN A 183 21.73 17.90 -7.78
CA ASN A 183 22.23 18.13 -9.13
C ASN A 183 21.21 18.83 -10.03
N LEU A 184 19.90 18.59 -9.86
CA LEU A 184 18.88 19.22 -10.70
C LEU A 184 18.88 20.75 -10.56
N LYS A 185 19.08 21.28 -9.34
CA LYS A 185 19.19 22.74 -9.10
C LYS A 185 20.44 23.38 -9.74
N LYS A 186 21.46 22.59 -10.05
CA LYS A 186 22.77 23.06 -10.55
C LYS A 186 22.98 22.75 -12.03
N LEU A 187 22.05 22.05 -12.65
CA LEU A 187 22.16 21.57 -14.02
C LEU A 187 22.14 22.77 -14.98
N LYS A 188 23.19 22.93 -15.76
CA LYS A 188 23.22 23.93 -16.83
C LYS A 188 22.55 23.38 -18.10
N GLU A 189 22.15 24.27 -18.99
CA GLU A 189 21.62 23.88 -20.30
C GLU A 189 22.63 23.00 -21.05
N GLY A 190 22.16 21.87 -21.59
CA GLY A 190 23.00 20.87 -22.27
C GLY A 190 23.82 19.95 -21.35
N GLU A 191 23.78 20.15 -20.02
CA GLU A 191 24.46 19.25 -19.08
C GLU A 191 23.58 18.04 -18.72
N HIS A 192 24.18 16.85 -18.68
CA HIS A 192 23.52 15.62 -18.28
C HIS A 192 24.23 14.97 -17.10
N LYS A 193 23.46 14.41 -16.16
CA LYS A 193 23.96 13.71 -14.98
C LYS A 193 23.50 12.26 -15.02
N VAL A 194 24.43 11.36 -14.70
CA VAL A 194 24.17 9.92 -14.65
C VAL A 194 24.52 9.39 -13.28
N PHE A 195 23.65 8.56 -12.71
CA PHE A 195 23.90 7.78 -11.50
C PHE A 195 23.83 6.30 -11.87
N LEU A 196 24.89 5.54 -11.58
CA LEU A 196 24.98 4.12 -11.95
C LEU A 196 24.80 3.22 -10.74
N VAL A 197 23.76 2.41 -10.75
CA VAL A 197 23.51 1.38 -9.73
C VAL A 197 24.05 0.04 -10.22
N LYS A 198 24.96 -0.58 -9.46
CA LYS A 198 25.53 -1.90 -9.74
C LYS A 198 25.13 -2.89 -8.64
N GLY A 199 24.97 -4.15 -9.01
CA GLY A 199 24.72 -5.24 -8.07
C GLY A 199 24.57 -6.57 -8.80
N GLU A 200 24.85 -7.67 -8.11
CA GLU A 200 24.77 -9.02 -8.64
C GLU A 200 23.34 -9.39 -9.09
N ALA A 201 23.21 -10.47 -9.87
CA ALA A 201 21.89 -11.00 -10.22
C ALA A 201 21.12 -11.39 -8.96
N GLY A 202 19.80 -11.13 -8.93
CA GLY A 202 18.95 -11.48 -7.78
C GLY A 202 18.95 -10.50 -6.61
N THR A 203 19.82 -9.48 -6.56
CA THR A 203 19.87 -8.49 -5.45
C THR A 203 18.69 -7.51 -5.38
N GLY A 204 17.65 -7.70 -6.20
CA GLY A 204 16.44 -6.88 -6.18
C GLY A 204 16.56 -5.49 -6.83
N LYS A 205 17.51 -5.30 -7.77
CA LYS A 205 17.66 -4.02 -8.51
C LYS A 205 16.35 -3.49 -9.10
N SER A 206 15.52 -4.37 -9.69
CA SER A 206 14.23 -3.99 -10.27
C SER A 206 13.21 -3.53 -9.22
N VAL A 207 13.30 -4.07 -8.00
CA VAL A 207 12.46 -3.64 -6.86
C VAL A 207 12.85 -2.23 -6.44
N VAL A 208 14.16 -1.96 -6.33
CA VAL A 208 14.68 -0.61 -6.05
C VAL A 208 14.24 0.39 -7.11
N LEU A 209 14.36 0.04 -8.39
CA LEU A 209 13.93 0.91 -9.49
C LEU A 209 12.43 1.21 -9.44
N SER A 210 11.60 0.20 -9.13
CA SER A 210 10.15 0.37 -9.01
C SER A 210 9.78 1.32 -7.87
N SER A 211 10.35 1.09 -6.69
CA SER A 211 10.13 1.93 -5.51
C SER A 211 10.63 3.36 -5.76
N LEU A 212 11.85 3.52 -6.27
CA LEU A 212 12.44 4.82 -6.61
C LEU A 212 11.59 5.59 -7.62
N TYR A 213 11.13 4.93 -8.70
CA TYR A 213 10.31 5.60 -9.71
C TYR A 213 8.98 6.09 -9.14
N ASN A 214 8.33 5.27 -8.32
CA ASN A 214 7.11 5.68 -7.61
C ASN A 214 7.37 6.90 -6.71
N ASP A 215 8.46 6.90 -5.94
CA ASP A 215 8.80 8.02 -5.05
C ASP A 215 9.09 9.29 -5.84
N LEU A 216 9.89 9.23 -6.91
CA LEU A 216 10.16 10.38 -7.78
C LEU A 216 8.88 10.96 -8.39
N CYS A 217 7.94 10.11 -8.83
CA CYS A 217 6.64 10.55 -9.32
C CYS A 217 5.82 11.27 -8.22
N ASN A 218 5.82 10.74 -6.99
CA ASN A 218 5.12 11.37 -5.87
C ASN A 218 5.75 12.71 -5.48
N LEU A 219 7.09 12.79 -5.38
CA LEU A 219 7.85 14.02 -5.08
C LEU A 219 7.68 15.07 -6.18
N SER A 220 7.44 14.67 -7.42
CA SER A 220 7.16 15.60 -8.52
C SER A 220 5.74 16.17 -8.52
N SER A 221 4.82 15.60 -7.72
CA SER A 221 3.41 15.97 -7.70
C SER A 221 3.08 17.05 -6.66
N ASP A 222 1.96 17.76 -6.85
CA ASP A 222 1.51 18.86 -5.97
C ASP A 222 1.06 18.41 -4.56
N LYS A 223 1.18 17.11 -4.23
CA LYS A 223 0.60 16.53 -3.01
C LYS A 223 1.42 16.78 -1.75
N ASP A 224 2.70 17.15 -1.87
CA ASP A 224 3.59 17.37 -0.74
C ASP A 224 4.09 18.83 -0.71
N GLU A 225 3.55 19.63 0.20
CA GLU A 225 3.90 21.06 0.27
C GLU A 225 5.34 21.30 0.69
N GLY A 226 5.94 20.37 1.44
CA GLY A 226 7.32 20.45 1.90
C GLY A 226 8.36 20.34 0.78
N ASP A 227 8.03 19.75 -0.37
CA ASP A 227 8.96 19.52 -1.47
C ASP A 227 8.71 20.44 -2.69
N LYS A 228 7.81 21.43 -2.57
CA LYS A 228 7.59 22.49 -3.58
C LYS A 228 8.85 23.32 -3.86
N GLU A 229 9.76 23.40 -2.89
CA GLU A 229 11.07 24.06 -3.02
C GLU A 229 12.20 23.10 -3.47
N SER A 230 11.88 21.81 -3.66
CA SER A 230 12.84 20.82 -4.15
C SER A 230 13.09 20.99 -5.65
N GLY A 231 14.27 20.58 -6.12
CA GLY A 231 14.55 20.51 -7.56
C GLY A 231 13.78 19.40 -8.28
N LEU A 232 12.98 18.60 -7.56
CA LEU A 232 12.19 17.48 -8.09
C LEU A 232 10.74 17.87 -8.40
N TYR A 233 10.27 19.00 -7.87
CA TYR A 233 8.91 19.46 -8.13
C TYR A 233 8.68 19.71 -9.62
N LYS A 234 7.55 19.22 -10.15
CA LYS A 234 7.16 19.32 -11.58
C LYS A 234 8.14 18.70 -12.58
N THR A 235 9.04 17.81 -12.14
CA THR A 235 9.87 17.04 -13.07
C THR A 235 9.05 16.02 -13.85
N VAL A 236 9.39 15.80 -15.12
CA VAL A 236 8.82 14.72 -15.92
C VAL A 236 9.69 13.46 -15.77
N ASN A 237 9.19 12.49 -15.02
CA ASN A 237 9.90 11.24 -14.76
C ASN A 237 9.53 10.19 -15.82
N ARG A 238 10.54 9.46 -16.33
CA ARG A 238 10.35 8.36 -17.29
C ARG A 238 11.17 7.15 -16.89
N LEU A 239 10.57 5.97 -16.96
CA LEU A 239 11.25 4.70 -16.77
C LEU A 239 11.47 4.01 -18.12
N LEU A 240 12.73 3.81 -18.49
CA LEU A 240 13.10 3.08 -19.71
C LEU A 240 13.47 1.64 -19.35
N VAL A 241 12.90 0.69 -20.10
CA VAL A 241 13.04 -0.74 -19.83
C VAL A 241 13.35 -1.45 -21.15
N ASN A 242 14.37 -2.31 -21.14
CA ASN A 242 14.84 -2.98 -22.36
C ASN A 242 14.04 -4.26 -22.72
N HIS A 243 13.33 -4.86 -21.75
CA HIS A 243 12.56 -6.09 -21.95
C HIS A 243 11.05 -5.86 -21.98
N SER A 244 10.38 -6.43 -22.98
CA SER A 244 8.94 -6.28 -23.22
C SER A 244 8.06 -6.88 -22.10
N GLU A 245 8.48 -7.97 -21.47
CA GLU A 245 7.77 -8.57 -20.33
C GLU A 245 7.81 -7.67 -19.10
N VAL A 246 8.99 -7.13 -18.78
CA VAL A 246 9.16 -6.18 -17.67
C VAL A 246 8.36 -4.90 -17.93
N LEU A 247 8.32 -4.43 -19.18
CA LEU A 247 7.47 -3.31 -19.59
C LEU A 247 5.99 -3.61 -19.37
N LYS A 248 5.49 -4.79 -19.75
CA LYS A 248 4.10 -5.20 -19.50
C LYS A 248 3.79 -5.22 -18.00
N THR A 249 4.71 -5.67 -17.17
CA THR A 249 4.55 -5.65 -15.71
C THR A 249 4.44 -4.23 -15.19
N TYR A 250 5.36 -3.33 -15.56
CA TYR A 250 5.28 -1.91 -15.17
C TYR A 250 4.03 -1.20 -15.71
N GLN A 251 3.55 -1.55 -16.91
CA GLN A 251 2.29 -1.02 -17.46
C GLN A 251 1.05 -1.54 -16.70
N THR A 252 1.06 -2.81 -16.31
CA THR A 252 -0.02 -3.41 -15.52
C THR A 252 -0.06 -2.77 -14.14
N MET A 253 1.13 -2.55 -13.56
CA MET A 253 1.29 -1.82 -12.32
C MET A 253 0.87 -0.37 -12.48
N SER A 254 1.25 0.36 -13.53
CA SER A 254 0.87 1.78 -13.70
C SER A 254 -0.63 1.98 -13.89
N LYS A 255 -1.32 1.09 -14.62
CA LYS A 255 -2.80 1.06 -14.65
C LYS A 255 -3.41 0.82 -13.26
N SER A 256 -2.65 0.16 -12.41
CA SER A 256 -3.00 -0.25 -11.06
C SER A 256 -2.30 0.59 -9.98
N LEU A 257 -1.64 1.69 -10.32
CA LEU A 257 -0.97 2.63 -9.42
C LEU A 257 -1.54 4.04 -9.71
N PRO A 258 -1.36 5.02 -8.82
CA PRO A 258 -1.88 6.36 -8.98
C PRO A 258 -1.29 7.08 -10.20
#